data_AF-A0A3A5VLU2-F1
#
_entry.id   AF-A0A3A5VLU2-F1
#
_cell.length_a   1.000
_cell.length_b   1.000
_cell.length_c   1.000
_cell.angle_alpha   90.00
_cell.angle_beta   90.00
_cell.angle_gamma   90.00
#
_symmetry.space_group_name_H-M   'P 1'
#
loop_
_entity.id
_entity.type
_entity.pdbx_description
1 polymer ?
#
loop_
_entity_poly.entity_id
_entity_poly.type
_entity_poly.pdbx_seq_one_letter_code
_entity_poly.pdbx_strand_id
1 'polypeptide(L)'
;MVEAWLEDLMTSYNRDSHTQRAGYLAQVHMPGEVFQSLVWWALQALPDEILVGIDIDAEQPHRKEVETYFEGEEVHSNLFQGQGYLIKEAHIVNRGDSYSVHHLPEDWTDDMFSADRGSRAGRFTHWLHTHPNAPAIPSGPDADAAQETSGIDMILGLRFSPEGPLPWFDDVEGTRRTLKSSEEKKPRKRSFFARHALPVLGRAPSGHAIHEIQLIGFHKSGVGVNIVFVDEEGYPFGWDRTTAQLVA
;
A
#
# COMPACT_ATOMS: atom_id res chain seq x y z
N MET A 1 -5.19 -16.03 6.90
CA MET A 1 -6.21 -16.07 5.83
C MET A 1 -6.71 -14.66 5.57
N VAL A 2 -6.68 -14.24 4.30
CA VAL A 2 -7.12 -12.92 3.86
C VAL A 2 -8.63 -12.93 3.57
N GLU A 3 -9.30 -11.81 3.77
CA GLU A 3 -10.70 -11.60 3.46
C GLU A 3 -10.91 -11.73 1.94
N ALA A 4 -11.90 -12.53 1.53
CA ALA A 4 -12.15 -12.82 0.11
C ALA A 4 -12.40 -11.56 -0.74
N TRP A 5 -13.03 -10.53 -0.17
CA TRP A 5 -13.22 -9.25 -0.86
C TRP A 5 -11.90 -8.52 -1.10
N LEU A 6 -10.94 -8.65 -0.18
CA LEU A 6 -9.61 -8.06 -0.31
C LEU A 6 -8.75 -8.85 -1.29
N GLU A 7 -8.88 -10.18 -1.34
CA GLU A 7 -8.24 -11.01 -2.37
C GLU A 7 -8.68 -10.64 -3.79
N ASP A 8 -9.98 -10.38 -4.02
CA ASP A 8 -10.49 -9.88 -5.31
C ASP A 8 -9.86 -8.54 -5.69
N LEU A 9 -9.78 -7.62 -4.73
CA LEU A 9 -9.14 -6.31 -4.91
C LEU A 9 -7.65 -6.42 -5.24
N MET A 10 -6.91 -7.27 -4.51
CA MET A 10 -5.48 -7.51 -4.75
C MET A 10 -5.24 -8.19 -6.11
N THR A 11 -6.09 -9.14 -6.48
CA THR A 11 -6.06 -9.79 -7.80
C THR A 11 -6.25 -8.77 -8.92
N SER A 12 -7.25 -7.89 -8.79
CA SER A 12 -7.47 -6.83 -9.76
C SER A 12 -6.33 -5.82 -9.78
N TYR A 13 -5.77 -5.47 -8.63
CA TYR A 13 -4.63 -4.57 -8.53
C TYR A 13 -3.41 -5.15 -9.22
N ASN A 14 -3.08 -6.41 -8.98
CA ASN A 14 -1.97 -7.12 -9.65
C ASN A 14 -2.14 -7.15 -11.16
N ARG A 15 -3.36 -7.36 -11.67
CA ARG A 15 -3.60 -7.26 -13.12
C ARG A 15 -3.24 -5.86 -13.65
N ASP A 16 -3.67 -4.81 -12.96
CA ASP A 16 -3.31 -3.42 -13.30
C ASP A 16 -1.78 -3.20 -13.15
N SER A 17 -1.13 -3.79 -12.13
CA SER A 17 0.33 -3.78 -11.91
C SER A 17 1.09 -4.34 -13.10
N HIS A 18 0.64 -5.48 -13.64
CA HIS A 18 1.26 -6.09 -14.81
C HIS A 18 1.02 -5.25 -16.07
N THR A 19 -0.20 -4.77 -16.29
CA THR A 19 -0.52 -3.93 -17.46
C THR A 19 0.30 -2.64 -17.48
N GLN A 20 0.57 -2.07 -16.31
CA GLN A 20 1.31 -0.80 -16.17
C GLN A 20 2.80 -0.98 -15.87
N ARG A 21 3.32 -2.21 -15.89
CA ARG A 21 4.70 -2.53 -15.46
C ARG A 21 5.80 -1.69 -16.12
N ALA A 22 5.61 -1.31 -17.38
CA ALA A 22 6.55 -0.45 -18.12
C ALA A 22 6.72 0.96 -17.52
N GLY A 23 5.81 1.40 -16.65
CA GLY A 23 5.90 2.69 -15.95
C GLY A 23 6.65 2.64 -14.61
N TYR A 24 7.13 1.47 -14.19
CA TYR A 24 7.83 1.28 -12.92
C TYR A 24 9.27 0.84 -13.15
N LEU A 25 10.21 1.38 -12.37
CA LEU A 25 11.64 1.05 -12.48
C LEU A 25 12.06 -0.07 -11.54
N ALA A 26 11.20 -0.45 -10.60
CA ALA A 26 11.45 -1.48 -9.60
C ALA A 26 10.11 -1.96 -9.01
N GLN A 27 10.17 -2.99 -8.19
CA GLN A 27 9.00 -3.57 -7.55
C GLN A 27 9.26 -4.03 -6.10
N VAL A 28 8.19 -4.08 -5.32
CA VAL A 28 8.14 -4.66 -3.98
C VAL A 28 7.01 -5.69 -3.92
N HIS A 29 7.27 -6.82 -3.27
CA HIS A 29 6.29 -7.88 -3.07
C HIS A 29 5.73 -7.80 -1.64
N MET A 30 4.43 -7.55 -1.53
CA MET A 30 3.72 -7.38 -0.27
C MET A 30 2.82 -8.59 -0.01
N PRO A 31 3.05 -9.37 1.06
CA PRO A 31 2.13 -10.44 1.43
C PRO A 31 0.73 -9.90 1.71
N GLY A 32 -0.30 -10.62 1.24
CA GLY A 32 -1.70 -10.21 1.42
C GLY A 32 -2.10 -10.04 2.89
N GLU A 33 -1.54 -10.86 3.79
CA GLU A 33 -1.80 -10.77 5.23
C GLU A 33 -1.23 -9.48 5.86
N VAL A 34 -0.07 -9.03 5.38
CA VAL A 34 0.53 -7.75 5.79
C VAL A 34 -0.34 -6.61 5.29
N PHE A 35 -0.73 -6.63 4.01
CA PHE A 35 -1.61 -5.60 3.46
C PHE A 35 -2.95 -5.50 4.18
N GLN A 36 -3.55 -6.64 4.50
CA GLN A 36 -4.79 -6.70 5.26
C GLN A 36 -4.64 -6.06 6.65
N SER A 37 -3.52 -6.33 7.33
CA SER A 37 -3.20 -5.72 8.62
C SER A 37 -3.10 -4.20 8.51
N LEU A 38 -2.43 -3.69 7.46
CA LEU A 38 -2.33 -2.25 7.18
C LEU A 38 -3.71 -1.60 7.00
N VAL A 39 -4.60 -2.22 6.20
CA VAL A 39 -5.96 -1.72 5.97
C VAL A 39 -6.76 -1.70 7.28
N TRP A 40 -6.67 -2.75 8.09
CA TRP A 40 -7.39 -2.78 9.37
C TRP A 40 -6.87 -1.78 10.38
N TRP A 41 -5.55 -1.63 10.52
CA TRP A 41 -4.96 -0.64 11.42
C TRP A 41 -5.35 0.78 11.04
N ALA A 42 -5.31 1.11 9.75
CA ALA A 42 -5.76 2.40 9.25
C ALA A 42 -7.23 2.68 9.64
N LEU A 43 -8.11 1.69 9.46
CA LEU A 43 -9.54 1.80 9.78
C LEU A 43 -9.85 1.79 11.29
N GLN A 44 -8.94 1.29 12.12
CA GLN A 44 -9.02 1.35 13.58
C GLN A 44 -8.49 2.67 14.14
N ALA A 45 -7.54 3.30 13.43
CA ALA A 45 -6.92 4.56 13.82
C ALA A 45 -7.72 5.80 13.41
N LEU A 46 -8.77 5.64 12.58
CA LEU A 46 -9.63 6.74 12.16
C LEU A 46 -10.09 7.62 13.33
N PRO A 47 -10.13 8.95 13.14
CA PRO A 47 -9.90 9.67 11.88
C PRO A 47 -8.42 9.99 11.59
N ASP A 48 -7.49 9.52 12.43
CA ASP A 48 -6.08 9.89 12.34
C ASP A 48 -5.34 9.12 11.24
N GLU A 49 -4.22 9.68 10.80
CA GLU A 49 -3.22 8.98 10.00
C GLU A 49 -2.34 8.12 10.89
N ILE A 50 -1.85 7.01 10.36
CA ILE A 50 -0.80 6.20 11.00
C ILE A 50 0.46 6.20 10.15
N LEU A 51 1.61 6.17 10.82
CA LEU A 51 2.90 5.87 10.21
C LEU A 51 3.28 4.43 10.56
N VAL A 52 3.66 3.67 9.55
CA VAL A 52 4.00 2.26 9.66
C VAL A 52 5.40 2.03 9.12
N GLY A 53 6.24 1.40 9.93
CA GLY A 53 7.54 0.87 9.51
C GLY A 53 7.39 -0.55 8.99
N ILE A 54 8.03 -0.87 7.88
CA ILE A 54 7.91 -2.16 7.18
C ILE A 54 9.29 -2.78 6.97
N ASP A 55 9.44 -4.04 7.33
CA ASP A 55 10.68 -4.81 7.15
C ASP A 55 10.53 -5.93 6.12
N ILE A 56 11.64 -6.25 5.46
CA ILE A 56 11.74 -7.36 4.51
C ILE A 56 12.16 -8.67 5.20
N ASP A 57 11.93 -9.80 4.52
CA ASP A 57 12.52 -11.08 4.86
C ASP A 57 13.74 -11.35 3.99
N ALA A 58 14.94 -11.13 4.56
CA ALA A 58 16.20 -11.38 3.85
C ALA A 58 16.41 -12.85 3.46
N GLU A 59 15.66 -13.77 4.05
CA GLU A 59 15.71 -15.20 3.72
C GLU A 59 14.71 -15.60 2.62
N GLN A 60 13.83 -14.68 2.22
CA GLN A 60 12.82 -14.92 1.18
C GLN A 60 12.99 -13.94 0.01
N PRO A 61 13.87 -14.24 -0.94
CA PRO A 61 13.95 -13.47 -2.17
C PRO A 61 12.67 -13.64 -3.01
N HIS A 62 12.41 -12.67 -3.88
CA HIS A 62 11.34 -12.76 -4.87
C HIS A 62 11.51 -14.01 -5.73
N ARG A 63 10.39 -14.63 -6.12
CA ARG A 63 10.40 -15.66 -7.15
C ARG A 63 10.78 -15.01 -8.48
N LYS A 64 11.81 -15.54 -9.14
CA LYS A 64 12.30 -15.00 -10.42
C LYS A 64 11.20 -14.96 -11.48
N GLU A 65 10.40 -16.01 -11.60
CA GLU A 65 9.28 -16.04 -12.55
C GLU A 65 8.25 -14.93 -12.29
N VAL A 66 8.04 -14.55 -11.03
CA VAL A 66 7.11 -13.49 -10.66
C VAL A 66 7.75 -12.14 -10.92
N GLU A 67 9.01 -11.98 -10.49
CA GLU A 67 9.79 -10.76 -10.71
C GLU A 67 9.79 -10.38 -12.20
N THR A 68 10.20 -11.32 -13.07
CA THR A 68 10.22 -11.12 -14.52
C THR A 68 8.84 -10.84 -15.11
N TYR A 69 7.77 -11.43 -14.59
CA TYR A 69 6.42 -11.16 -15.09
C TYR A 69 6.00 -9.70 -14.87
N PHE A 70 6.39 -9.10 -13.75
CA PHE A 70 6.02 -7.74 -13.35
C PHE A 70 7.08 -6.68 -13.70
N GLU A 71 8.16 -7.05 -14.36
CA GLU A 71 9.18 -6.13 -14.85
C GLU A 71 8.73 -5.40 -16.13
N GLY A 72 9.05 -4.11 -16.19
CA GLY A 72 8.99 -3.30 -17.40
C GLY A 72 10.20 -3.53 -18.31
N GLU A 73 10.27 -2.78 -19.42
CA GLU A 73 11.44 -2.78 -20.30
C GLU A 73 12.66 -2.11 -19.63
N GLU A 74 12.41 -1.12 -18.77
CA GLU A 74 13.43 -0.42 -17.99
C GLU A 74 13.29 -0.80 -16.51
N VAL A 75 14.18 -1.67 -16.02
CA VAL A 75 14.26 -2.06 -14.60
C VAL A 75 15.64 -1.71 -14.04
N HIS A 76 15.67 -1.16 -12.84
CA HIS A 76 16.89 -0.78 -12.14
C HIS A 76 17.09 -1.73 -10.95
N SER A 77 18.23 -2.42 -10.92
CA SER A 77 18.64 -3.18 -9.74
C SER A 77 19.26 -2.25 -8.69
N ASN A 78 19.07 -2.58 -7.41
CA ASN A 78 19.61 -1.82 -6.28
C ASN A 78 19.15 -0.34 -6.25
N LEU A 79 17.93 -0.07 -6.67
CA LEU A 79 17.33 1.26 -6.60
C LEU A 79 17.11 1.69 -5.14
N PHE A 80 16.74 0.74 -4.28
CA PHE A 80 16.43 0.98 -2.88
C PHE A 80 16.80 -0.23 -2.01
N GLN A 81 16.93 -0.03 -0.69
CA GLN A 81 17.26 -1.08 0.27
C GLN A 81 16.11 -2.11 0.37
N GLY A 82 16.45 -3.40 0.34
CA GLY A 82 15.47 -4.50 0.43
C GLY A 82 14.81 -4.89 -0.88
N GLN A 83 15.19 -4.27 -2.00
CA GLN A 83 14.74 -4.68 -3.33
C GLN A 83 15.08 -6.16 -3.59
N GLY A 84 14.13 -6.89 -4.18
CA GLY A 84 14.27 -8.31 -4.49
C GLY A 84 13.93 -9.26 -3.33
N TYR A 85 13.46 -8.75 -2.18
CA TYR A 85 13.02 -9.55 -1.03
C TYR A 85 11.56 -9.27 -0.67
N LEU A 86 10.86 -10.28 -0.17
CA LEU A 86 9.47 -10.12 0.27
C LEU A 86 9.40 -9.21 1.50
N ILE A 87 8.32 -8.42 1.62
CA ILE A 87 7.95 -7.81 2.91
C ILE A 87 7.61 -8.92 3.90
N LYS A 88 8.03 -8.76 5.16
CA LYS A 88 7.80 -9.72 6.24
C LYS A 88 6.78 -9.24 7.26
N GLU A 89 7.05 -8.07 7.83
CA GLU A 89 6.31 -7.55 8.97
C GLU A 89 6.15 -6.03 8.87
N ALA A 90 5.14 -5.53 9.56
CA ALA A 90 4.81 -4.13 9.63
C ALA A 90 4.52 -3.75 11.09
N HIS A 91 4.92 -2.56 11.50
CA HIS A 91 4.79 -2.07 12.87
C HIS A 91 4.22 -0.66 12.85
N ILE A 92 3.16 -0.39 13.63
CA ILE A 92 2.67 0.97 13.83
C ILE A 92 3.72 1.74 14.63
N VAL A 93 4.23 2.82 14.06
CA VAL A 93 5.29 3.64 14.65
C VAL A 93 4.70 4.91 15.25
N ASN A 94 3.75 5.54 14.56
CA ASN A 94 3.10 6.76 15.03
C ASN A 94 1.63 6.83 14.60
N ARG A 95 0.89 7.72 15.26
CA ARG A 95 -0.49 8.09 14.93
C ARG A 95 -0.65 9.60 15.13
N GLY A 96 -1.19 10.29 14.15
CA GLY A 96 -1.32 11.74 14.20
C GLY A 96 -2.13 12.29 13.04
N ASP A 97 -2.18 13.61 12.94
CA ASP A 97 -2.72 14.30 11.77
C ASP A 97 -1.66 14.41 10.65
N SER A 98 -2.06 14.99 9.51
CA SER A 98 -1.19 15.20 8.35
C SER A 98 0.06 16.06 8.62
N TYR A 99 0.13 16.75 9.76
CA TYR A 99 1.29 17.58 10.14
C TYR A 99 2.24 16.86 11.10
N SER A 100 1.76 15.86 11.82
CA SER A 100 2.48 15.23 12.93
C SER A 100 2.74 13.74 12.73
N VAL A 101 2.06 13.08 11.78
CA VAL A 101 2.20 11.63 11.55
C VAL A 101 3.65 11.22 11.25
N HIS A 102 4.39 12.05 10.51
CA HIS A 102 5.80 11.85 10.17
C HIS A 102 6.77 12.10 11.35
N HIS A 103 6.29 12.67 12.47
CA HIS A 103 7.10 12.85 13.67
C HIS A 103 7.20 11.55 14.45
N LEU A 104 8.35 10.89 14.33
CA LEU A 104 8.66 9.72 15.13
C LEU A 104 8.62 10.07 16.64
N PRO A 105 7.96 9.26 17.50
CA PRO A 105 7.88 9.52 18.94
C PRO A 105 9.25 9.51 19.64
N GLU A 106 9.35 10.19 20.79
CA GLU A 106 10.57 10.25 21.60
C GLU A 106 11.02 8.87 22.08
N ASP A 107 10.10 7.97 22.46
CA ASP A 107 10.42 6.59 22.86
C ASP A 107 11.11 5.77 21.76
N TRP A 108 10.93 6.17 20.49
CA TRP A 108 11.67 5.59 19.37
C TRP A 108 13.05 6.25 19.22
N THR A 109 13.27 7.51 19.61
CA THR A 109 14.63 8.11 19.64
C THR A 109 15.45 7.74 20.85
N ASP A 110 14.80 7.56 22.00
CA ASP A 110 15.44 7.64 23.31
C ASP A 110 15.80 6.26 23.88
N ASP A 111 16.40 5.42 23.04
CA ASP A 111 17.10 4.19 23.45
C ASP A 111 16.28 2.97 23.92
N MET A 112 14.95 3.00 24.05
CA MET A 112 14.21 1.82 24.54
C MET A 112 14.23 0.61 23.57
N PHE A 113 14.54 0.85 22.29
CA PHE A 113 14.77 -0.16 21.25
C PHE A 113 16.18 -0.08 20.61
N SER A 114 17.10 0.71 21.17
CA SER A 114 18.42 0.96 20.54
C SER A 114 19.39 -0.21 20.61
N ALA A 115 19.18 -1.16 21.53
CA ALA A 115 20.09 -2.29 21.70
C ALA A 115 20.17 -3.21 20.46
N ASP A 116 19.09 -3.33 19.67
CA ASP A 116 19.03 -4.27 18.55
C ASP A 116 18.88 -3.60 17.15
N ARG A 117 18.54 -2.31 17.05
CA ARG A 117 18.10 -1.70 15.77
C ARG A 117 18.76 -0.36 15.34
N GLY A 118 19.74 0.19 16.07
CA GLY A 118 20.53 1.38 15.64
C GLY A 118 19.78 2.74 15.67
N SER A 119 20.40 3.82 15.16
CA SER A 119 19.84 5.19 15.10
C SER A 119 18.90 5.41 13.89
N ARG A 120 17.94 6.36 14.00
CA ARG A 120 16.86 6.66 13.02
C ARG A 120 17.30 6.67 11.53
N ALA A 121 16.33 6.40 10.65
CA ALA A 121 16.42 6.15 9.19
C ALA A 121 16.94 4.76 8.75
N GLY A 122 17.51 3.96 9.65
CA GLY A 122 17.97 2.59 9.35
C GLY A 122 17.17 1.44 9.99
N ARG A 123 16.02 1.72 10.62
CA ARG A 123 15.31 0.76 11.49
C ARG A 123 14.26 -0.09 10.80
N PHE A 124 13.64 0.49 9.77
CA PHE A 124 12.68 -0.18 8.91
C PHE A 124 13.14 -0.01 7.47
N THR A 125 12.93 -1.04 6.67
CA THR A 125 13.34 -1.04 5.27
C THR A 125 12.47 -0.11 4.44
N HIS A 126 11.15 -0.13 4.65
CA HIS A 126 10.19 0.71 3.94
C HIS A 126 9.27 1.44 4.92
N TRP A 127 8.58 2.46 4.42
CA TRP A 127 7.59 3.22 5.19
C TRP A 127 6.25 3.23 4.48
N LEU A 128 5.20 3.38 5.27
CA LEU A 128 3.85 3.61 4.78
C LEU A 128 3.13 4.57 5.71
N HIS A 129 2.42 5.55 5.15
CA HIS A 129 1.41 6.31 5.89
C HIS A 129 0.05 6.24 5.21
N THR A 130 -0.98 6.64 5.96
CA THR A 130 -2.37 6.50 5.53
C THR A 130 -3.03 7.85 5.33
N HIS A 131 -3.81 7.97 4.27
CA HIS A 131 -4.64 9.15 3.97
C HIS A 131 -6.12 8.81 4.20
N PRO A 132 -6.68 9.05 5.41
CA PRO A 132 -8.07 8.80 5.72
C PRO A 132 -8.97 9.82 5.02
N ASN A 133 -9.96 9.34 4.26
CA ASN A 133 -10.81 10.14 3.40
C ASN A 133 -10.04 11.04 2.40
N ALA A 134 -8.84 10.61 1.98
CA ALA A 134 -8.04 11.31 0.99
C ALA A 134 -7.39 10.33 0.00
N PRO A 135 -7.11 10.78 -1.24
CA PRO A 135 -6.46 9.95 -2.24
C PRO A 135 -5.01 9.65 -1.87
N ALA A 136 -4.50 8.53 -2.38
CA ALA A 136 -3.09 8.15 -2.24
C ALA A 136 -2.24 8.97 -3.21
N ILE A 137 -2.01 10.24 -2.87
CA ILE A 137 -1.21 11.19 -3.65
C ILE A 137 -0.24 11.87 -2.67
N PRO A 138 1.07 11.90 -2.97
CA PRO A 138 2.04 12.51 -2.07
C PRO A 138 1.85 14.03 -2.00
N SER A 139 1.82 14.54 -0.78
CA SER A 139 1.91 15.95 -0.46
C SER A 139 3.37 16.43 -0.37
N GLY A 140 3.58 17.74 -0.20
CA GLY A 140 4.93 18.29 0.05
C GLY A 140 5.62 17.66 1.26
N PRO A 141 4.98 17.62 2.44
CA PRO A 141 5.50 16.92 3.61
C PRO A 141 5.83 15.44 3.38
N ASP A 142 5.04 14.73 2.57
CA ASP A 142 5.31 13.32 2.25
C ASP A 142 6.59 13.18 1.41
N ALA A 143 6.81 14.10 0.46
CA ALA A 143 8.03 14.11 -0.35
C ALA A 143 9.28 14.44 0.48
N ASP A 144 9.14 15.31 1.48
CA ASP A 144 10.21 15.64 2.43
C ASP A 144 10.51 14.43 3.34
N ALA A 145 9.49 13.80 3.90
CA ALA A 145 9.64 12.61 4.75
C ALA A 145 10.29 11.44 3.99
N ALA A 146 9.91 11.24 2.73
CA ALA A 146 10.48 10.20 1.87
C ALA A 146 12.00 10.37 1.62
N GLN A 147 12.57 11.56 1.81
CA GLN A 147 14.03 11.74 1.66
C GLN A 147 14.83 10.96 2.72
N GLU A 148 14.21 10.68 3.87
CA GLU A 148 14.83 10.01 5.01
C GLU A 148 14.78 8.47 4.90
N THR A 149 14.10 7.90 3.90
CA THR A 149 14.08 6.44 3.68
C THR A 149 15.20 5.96 2.75
N SER A 150 15.79 4.81 3.08
CA SER A 150 16.69 4.07 2.19
C SER A 150 15.95 3.08 1.29
N GLY A 151 14.71 2.72 1.64
CA GLY A 151 13.81 1.90 0.84
C GLY A 151 12.84 2.74 0.00
N ILE A 152 11.56 2.43 0.13
CA ILE A 152 10.47 3.16 -0.52
C ILE A 152 9.54 3.74 0.53
N ASP A 153 8.76 4.73 0.11
CA ASP A 153 7.62 5.24 0.85
C ASP A 153 6.31 4.83 0.14
N MET A 154 5.25 4.65 0.92
CA MET A 154 3.97 4.15 0.45
C MET A 154 2.82 4.95 1.04
N ILE A 155 1.79 5.19 0.24
CA ILE A 155 0.59 5.92 0.69
C ILE A 155 -0.62 5.04 0.51
N LEU A 156 -1.34 4.81 1.62
CA LEU A 156 -2.60 4.09 1.65
C LEU A 156 -3.78 5.06 1.80
N GLY A 157 -4.44 5.39 0.69
CA GLY A 157 -5.64 6.22 0.67
C GLY A 157 -6.90 5.39 0.90
N LEU A 158 -7.79 5.85 1.78
CA LEU A 158 -9.00 5.12 2.14
C LEU A 158 -10.23 6.03 2.08
N ARG A 159 -11.26 5.60 1.35
CA ARG A 159 -12.59 6.21 1.41
C ARG A 159 -13.52 5.33 2.21
N PHE A 160 -14.15 5.87 3.25
CA PHE A 160 -14.97 5.07 4.16
C PHE A 160 -16.23 5.82 4.63
N SER A 161 -17.20 5.07 5.16
CA SER A 161 -18.34 5.64 5.89
C SER A 161 -18.60 4.91 7.23
N PRO A 162 -19.17 5.59 8.26
CA PRO A 162 -19.51 7.01 8.30
C PRO A 162 -18.27 7.89 8.11
N GLU A 163 -18.42 8.97 7.33
CA GLU A 163 -17.31 9.89 7.08
C GLU A 163 -16.93 10.58 8.40
N GLY A 164 -15.62 10.78 8.59
CA GLY A 164 -15.11 11.61 9.67
C GLY A 164 -15.44 13.10 9.43
N PRO A 165 -14.80 14.02 10.18
CA PRO A 165 -15.06 15.46 10.04
C PRO A 165 -14.68 16.03 8.66
N LEU A 166 -13.86 15.32 7.88
CA LEU A 166 -13.41 15.74 6.57
C LEU A 166 -14.06 14.89 5.47
N PRO A 167 -14.69 15.53 4.46
CA PRO A 167 -15.21 14.82 3.29
C PRO A 167 -14.06 14.30 2.42
N TRP A 168 -14.38 13.37 1.53
CA TRP A 168 -13.43 12.89 0.54
C TRP A 168 -12.87 14.03 -0.35
N PHE A 169 -11.55 14.12 -0.47
CA PHE A 169 -10.88 15.12 -1.31
C PHE A 169 -10.79 14.70 -2.79
N ASP A 170 -11.63 15.29 -3.64
CA ASP A 170 -11.71 14.93 -5.07
C ASP A 170 -10.75 15.73 -5.99
N ASP A 171 -10.36 16.96 -5.63
CA ASP A 171 -9.62 17.89 -6.50
C ASP A 171 -8.11 17.91 -6.21
N VAL A 172 -7.44 16.76 -6.35
CA VAL A 172 -5.98 16.65 -6.20
C VAL A 172 -5.36 16.10 -7.48
N GLU A 173 -4.43 16.85 -8.07
CA GLU A 173 -3.60 16.43 -9.21
C GLU A 173 -2.59 15.36 -8.77
N GLY A 174 -2.49 14.27 -9.54
CA GLY A 174 -1.56 13.18 -9.25
C GLY A 174 -2.03 11.83 -9.80
N THR A 175 -1.12 10.87 -9.89
CA THR A 175 -1.43 9.51 -10.36
C THR A 175 -2.12 8.73 -9.24
N ARG A 176 -3.40 8.43 -9.40
CA ARG A 176 -4.17 7.60 -8.47
C ARG A 176 -4.12 6.14 -8.86
N ARG A 177 -3.98 5.25 -7.87
CA ARG A 177 -3.96 3.80 -8.08
C ARG A 177 -4.95 3.09 -7.16
N THR A 178 -6.20 3.02 -7.63
CA THR A 178 -7.34 2.43 -6.91
C THR A 178 -7.39 0.92 -7.08
N LEU A 179 -7.63 0.21 -5.97
CA LEU A 179 -8.00 -1.20 -5.98
C LEU A 179 -9.47 -1.33 -6.42
N LYS A 180 -9.70 -2.03 -7.53
CA LYS A 180 -11.04 -2.19 -8.13
C LYS A 180 -11.57 -3.58 -7.86
N SER A 181 -12.86 -3.71 -7.54
CA SER A 181 -13.50 -5.03 -7.51
C SER A 181 -13.74 -5.53 -8.94
N SER A 182 -13.64 -6.85 -9.14
CA SER A 182 -13.97 -7.49 -10.42
C SER A 182 -15.46 -7.41 -10.76
N GLU A 183 -16.33 -7.23 -9.75
CA GLU A 183 -17.75 -7.02 -9.94
C GLU A 183 -18.06 -5.54 -10.18
N GLU A 184 -18.13 -5.12 -11.45
CA GLU A 184 -18.81 -3.86 -11.79
C GLU A 184 -20.30 -3.99 -11.46
N LYS A 185 -20.69 -3.58 -10.24
CA LYS A 185 -22.10 -3.44 -9.88
C LYS A 185 -22.70 -2.32 -10.72
N LYS A 186 -23.30 -2.70 -11.86
CA LYS A 186 -24.09 -1.79 -12.70
C LYS A 186 -25.03 -0.96 -11.83
N PRO A 187 -25.04 0.38 -11.94
CA PRO A 187 -25.83 1.22 -11.06
C PRO A 187 -27.30 0.80 -11.16
N ARG A 188 -27.85 0.29 -10.05
CA ARG A 188 -29.27 -0.06 -9.96
C ARG A 188 -30.08 1.23 -10.14
N LYS A 189 -30.93 1.25 -11.16
CA LYS A 189 -31.95 2.25 -11.55
C LYS A 189 -31.88 3.61 -10.82
N ARG A 190 -31.64 4.66 -11.61
CA ARG A 190 -31.71 6.11 -11.32
C ARG A 190 -32.75 6.48 -10.26
N SER A 191 -32.37 6.41 -8.98
CA SER A 191 -32.99 7.19 -7.90
C SER A 191 -32.14 8.45 -7.72
N PHE A 192 -32.77 9.61 -7.54
CA PHE A 192 -32.09 10.88 -7.31
C PHE A 192 -31.22 10.83 -6.02
N PHE A 193 -31.55 9.94 -5.08
CA PHE A 193 -30.76 9.65 -3.88
C PHE A 193 -29.66 8.60 -4.08
N ALA A 194 -29.68 7.83 -5.17
CA ALA A 194 -28.68 6.78 -5.44
C ALA A 194 -27.38 7.30 -6.07
N ARG A 195 -27.32 8.59 -6.46
CA ARG A 195 -26.11 9.21 -7.02
C ARG A 195 -24.95 9.36 -6.02
N HIS A 196 -25.22 9.21 -4.72
CA HIS A 196 -24.22 9.33 -3.65
C HIS A 196 -23.91 7.99 -2.95
N ALA A 197 -24.51 6.87 -3.37
CA ALA A 197 -24.26 5.58 -2.75
C ALA A 197 -23.00 4.94 -3.37
N LEU A 198 -21.85 5.19 -2.77
CA LEU A 198 -20.59 4.54 -3.14
C LEU A 198 -20.71 3.02 -2.94
N PRO A 199 -20.12 2.20 -3.83
CA PRO A 199 -20.08 0.76 -3.62
C PRO A 199 -19.37 0.44 -2.29
N VAL A 200 -19.84 -0.59 -1.59
CA VAL A 200 -19.15 -1.12 -0.41
C VAL A 200 -18.27 -2.28 -0.89
N LEU A 201 -16.96 -2.09 -0.82
CA LEU A 201 -15.96 -3.10 -1.13
C LEU A 201 -15.86 -4.13 -0.01
N GLY A 202 -15.85 -3.65 1.23
CA GLY A 202 -15.73 -4.46 2.44
C GLY A 202 -16.23 -3.71 3.67
N ARG A 203 -16.22 -4.40 4.81
CA ARG A 203 -16.49 -3.77 6.12
C ARG A 203 -15.35 -4.05 7.07
N ALA A 204 -14.86 -2.98 7.71
CA ALA A 204 -13.82 -3.05 8.70
C ALA A 204 -14.33 -3.75 9.97
N PRO A 205 -13.45 -4.38 10.77
CA PRO A 205 -13.80 -4.81 12.13
C PRO A 205 -14.34 -3.68 13.02
N SER A 206 -13.92 -2.43 12.76
CA SER A 206 -14.43 -1.23 13.43
C SER A 206 -15.86 -0.83 13.01
N GLY A 207 -16.47 -1.54 12.05
CA GLY A 207 -17.82 -1.29 11.55
C GLY A 207 -17.91 -0.35 10.34
N HIS A 208 -16.82 0.34 9.99
CA HIS A 208 -16.75 1.23 8.84
C HIS A 208 -16.98 0.46 7.54
N ALA A 209 -17.78 1.03 6.63
CA ALA A 209 -17.89 0.56 5.26
C ALA A 209 -16.75 1.14 4.43
N ILE A 210 -16.04 0.29 3.70
CA ILE A 210 -14.94 0.68 2.84
C ILE A 210 -15.48 0.88 1.42
N HIS A 211 -15.23 2.04 0.86
CA HIS A 211 -15.72 2.43 -0.46
C HIS A 211 -14.62 2.45 -1.51
N GLU A 212 -13.41 2.80 -1.11
CA GLU A 212 -12.26 2.88 -1.99
C GLU A 212 -10.98 2.63 -1.20
N ILE A 213 -10.05 1.89 -1.80
CA ILE A 213 -8.69 1.71 -1.31
C ILE A 213 -7.76 2.11 -2.45
N GLN A 214 -6.79 2.97 -2.17
CA GLN A 214 -5.73 3.36 -3.09
C GLN A 214 -4.38 3.06 -2.46
N LEU A 215 -3.44 2.53 -3.24
CA LEU A 215 -2.09 2.26 -2.75
C LEU A 215 -1.08 2.61 -3.85
N ILE A 216 -0.12 3.45 -3.50
CA ILE A 216 1.05 3.77 -4.32
C ILE A 216 2.33 3.54 -3.53
N GLY A 217 3.43 3.28 -4.23
CA GLY A 217 4.77 3.24 -3.66
C GLY A 217 5.72 4.05 -4.55
N PHE A 218 6.66 4.75 -3.93
CA PHE A 218 7.64 5.56 -4.63
C PHE A 218 8.97 5.60 -3.92
N HIS A 219 10.05 5.76 -4.68
CA HIS A 219 11.38 6.00 -4.16
C HIS A 219 11.62 7.51 -4.01
N LYS A 220 12.52 7.92 -3.13
CA LYS A 220 12.84 9.34 -2.86
C LYS A 220 13.28 10.16 -4.06
N SER A 221 13.70 9.51 -5.15
CA SER A 221 13.97 10.16 -6.44
C SER A 221 12.69 10.55 -7.22
N GLY A 222 11.50 10.28 -6.68
CA GLY A 222 10.21 10.58 -7.30
C GLY A 222 9.72 9.53 -8.31
N VAL A 223 10.42 8.40 -8.44
CA VAL A 223 10.02 7.34 -9.37
C VAL A 223 9.03 6.38 -8.70
N GLY A 224 8.01 5.96 -9.44
CA GLY A 224 7.06 4.98 -8.97
C GLY A 224 7.69 3.59 -8.81
N VAL A 225 7.33 2.90 -7.73
CA VAL A 225 7.71 1.51 -7.48
C VAL A 225 6.45 0.65 -7.56
N ASN A 226 6.53 -0.44 -8.31
CA ASN A 226 5.41 -1.34 -8.46
C ASN A 226 5.17 -2.10 -7.15
N ILE A 227 3.92 -2.28 -6.76
CA ILE A 227 3.55 -3.11 -5.61
C ILE A 227 2.85 -4.34 -6.17
N VAL A 228 3.33 -5.52 -5.77
CA VAL A 228 2.75 -6.80 -6.18
C VAL A 228 2.29 -7.53 -4.93
N PHE A 229 1.01 -7.85 -4.86
CA PHE A 229 0.46 -8.60 -3.74
C PHE A 229 0.70 -10.09 -3.95
N VAL A 230 1.28 -10.77 -2.96
CA VAL A 230 1.63 -12.19 -3.04
C VAL A 230 1.04 -13.00 -1.90
N ASP A 231 0.83 -14.29 -2.13
CA ASP A 231 0.49 -15.28 -1.12
C ASP A 231 1.72 -15.67 -0.27
N GLU A 232 1.52 -16.61 0.67
CA GLU A 232 2.57 -17.11 1.57
C GLU A 232 3.70 -17.82 0.81
N GLU A 233 3.41 -18.36 -0.37
CA GLU A 233 4.40 -18.99 -1.22
C GLU A 233 5.16 -17.98 -2.09
N GLY A 234 4.77 -16.70 -2.11
CA GLY A 234 5.36 -15.66 -2.95
C GLY A 234 4.83 -15.64 -4.37
N TYR A 235 3.69 -16.29 -4.65
CA TYR A 235 2.97 -16.18 -5.90
C TYR A 235 1.94 -15.04 -5.86
N PRO A 236 1.73 -14.31 -6.96
CA PRO A 236 0.77 -13.21 -7.00
C PRO A 236 -0.67 -13.65 -6.75
N PHE A 237 -1.46 -12.84 -6.07
CA PHE A 237 -2.92 -13.00 -6.12
C PHE A 237 -3.40 -12.91 -7.57
N GLY A 238 -4.19 -13.90 -8.00
CA GLY A 238 -4.61 -14.08 -9.39
C GLY A 238 -3.64 -14.87 -10.27
N TRP A 239 -2.57 -15.44 -9.71
CA TRP A 239 -1.64 -16.29 -10.44
C TRP A 239 -2.30 -17.63 -10.77
N ASP A 240 -2.53 -17.90 -12.06
CA ASP A 240 -3.10 -19.15 -12.53
C ASP A 240 -2.15 -19.91 -13.47
N ARG A 241 -2.56 -21.11 -13.89
CA ARG A 241 -1.78 -21.93 -14.83
C ARG A 241 -1.53 -21.24 -16.17
N THR A 242 -2.42 -20.36 -16.59
CA THR A 242 -2.29 -19.60 -17.84
C THR A 242 -1.18 -18.57 -17.70
N THR A 243 -1.14 -17.86 -16.58
CA THR A 243 -0.07 -16.92 -16.25
C THR A 243 1.27 -17.64 -16.13
N ALA A 244 1.30 -18.78 -15.43
CA ALA A 244 2.53 -19.58 -15.30
C ALA A 244 3.09 -20.05 -16.66
N GLN A 245 2.24 -20.29 -17.67
CA GLN A 245 2.68 -20.64 -19.03
C GLN A 245 3.22 -19.45 -19.82
N LEU A 246 2.85 -18.21 -19.49
CA LEU A 246 3.39 -17.01 -20.15
C LEU A 246 4.83 -16.69 -19.73
N VAL A 247 5.27 -17.25 -18.60
CA VAL A 247 6.59 -16.99 -17.99
C VAL A 247 7.55 -18.19 -18.02
N ALA A 248 7.09 -19.35 -18.50
CA ALA A 248 7.91 -20.56 -18.67
C ALA A 248 8.59 -20.58 -20.05
#